data_AF-R7FTZ9-F1
#
_entry.id   AF-R7FTZ9-F1
#
_cell.length_a   1.000
_cell.length_b   1.000
_cell.length_c   1.000
_cell.angle_alpha   90.00
_cell.angle_beta   90.00
_cell.angle_gamma   90.00
#
_symmetry.space_group_name_H-M   'P 1'
#
loop_
_entity.id
_entity.type
_entity.pdbx_description
1 polymer ?
#
loop_
_entity_poly.entity_id
_entity_poly.type
_entity_poly.pdbx_seq_one_letter_code
_entity_poly.pdbx_strand_id
1 'polypeptide(L)'
;MINLENSDNFKSWDEWERMKKAHYGTKTGFQMIGGIIDFDPDKQKYLVGGDKLTYDEYLDLQLITCESKEKARGSFALCYYYIPLEFDGQIEKITNRAICFKRIFVSGMYDGGMCFDRKEDHVWMPKEGFEIYKVGDCLTFFAEVYRYVKTGNGKRIDFALRNPQRIKKIDSYELPTDDELMLQSIDAIICGTCYLNEHCSGYCVLSKQKKGRVSPFSDHHNTEFSDAQVEQITPKKV
;
A
#
# COMPACT_ATOMS: atom_id res chain seq x y z
N MET A 1 -11.90 -11.25 -20.32
CA MET A 1 -11.14 -10.11 -20.89
C MET A 1 -11.64 -8.87 -20.17
N ILE A 2 -10.76 -8.08 -19.55
CA ILE A 2 -11.14 -6.83 -18.88
C ILE A 2 -11.53 -5.77 -19.93
N ASN A 3 -12.49 -4.91 -19.61
CA ASN A 3 -12.82 -3.77 -20.48
C ASN A 3 -11.88 -2.61 -20.13
N LEU A 4 -10.99 -2.24 -21.06
CA LEU A 4 -10.05 -1.13 -20.93
C LEU A 4 -10.64 0.23 -21.32
N GLU A 5 -11.86 0.30 -21.83
CA GLU A 5 -12.51 1.57 -22.23
C GLU A 5 -12.68 2.55 -21.05
N ASN A 6 -12.62 2.05 -19.81
CA ASN A 6 -12.66 2.84 -18.57
C ASN A 6 -11.42 2.63 -17.70
N SER A 7 -10.30 2.16 -18.27
CA SER A 7 -9.04 2.01 -17.54
C SER A 7 -8.38 3.38 -17.34
N ASP A 8 -7.87 3.63 -16.14
CA ASP A 8 -7.07 4.81 -15.85
C ASP A 8 -5.60 4.65 -16.32
N ASN A 9 -5.17 3.42 -16.64
CA ASN A 9 -3.80 3.13 -17.04
C ASN A 9 -3.61 3.10 -18.56
N PHE A 10 -4.56 2.55 -19.31
CA PHE A 10 -4.47 2.37 -20.77
C PHE A 10 -5.81 2.64 -21.44
N LYS A 11 -5.79 3.31 -22.60
CA LYS A 11 -7.02 3.64 -23.34
C LYS A 11 -7.51 2.48 -24.23
N SER A 12 -6.65 1.51 -24.50
CA SER A 12 -6.95 0.39 -25.41
C SER A 12 -5.97 -0.77 -25.24
N TRP A 13 -6.38 -1.95 -25.71
CA TRP A 13 -5.49 -3.11 -25.82
C TRP A 13 -4.31 -2.86 -26.75
N ASP A 14 -4.48 -2.11 -27.84
CA ASP A 14 -3.37 -1.76 -28.74
C ASP A 14 -2.28 -0.92 -28.05
N GLU A 15 -2.67 -0.06 -27.12
CA GLU A 15 -1.72 0.71 -26.32
C GLU A 15 -0.94 -0.19 -25.38
N TRP A 16 -1.62 -1.12 -24.72
CA TRP A 16 -0.98 -2.15 -23.90
C TRP A 16 -0.02 -3.02 -24.71
N GLU A 17 -0.40 -3.50 -25.89
CA GLU A 17 0.48 -4.29 -26.76
C GLU A 17 1.72 -3.51 -27.20
N ARG A 18 1.59 -2.21 -27.52
CA ARG A 18 2.74 -1.35 -27.82
C ARG A 18 3.68 -1.23 -26.62
N MET A 19 3.14 -1.06 -25.42
CA MET A 19 3.90 -0.96 -24.18
C MET A 19 4.62 -2.29 -23.88
N LYS A 20 3.93 -3.43 -23.99
CA LYS A 20 4.55 -4.76 -23.88
C LYS A 20 5.73 -4.92 -24.84
N LYS A 21 5.54 -4.56 -26.11
CA LYS A 21 6.59 -4.68 -27.14
C LYS A 21 7.81 -3.80 -26.84
N ALA A 22 7.61 -2.61 -26.31
CA ALA A 22 8.68 -1.67 -26.01
C ALA A 22 9.56 -2.10 -24.83
N HIS A 23 8.99 -2.84 -23.86
CA HIS A 23 9.67 -3.23 -22.62
C HIS A 23 9.80 -4.75 -22.47
N TYR A 24 9.58 -5.51 -23.53
CA TYR A 24 9.53 -6.96 -23.48
C TYR A 24 10.85 -7.55 -22.97
N GLY A 25 10.80 -8.24 -21.82
CA GLY A 25 11.97 -8.88 -21.22
C GLY A 25 12.99 -7.93 -20.60
N THR A 26 12.68 -6.63 -20.42
CA THR A 26 13.56 -5.69 -19.72
C THR A 26 13.41 -5.80 -18.21
N LYS A 27 14.44 -5.44 -17.43
CA LYS A 27 14.38 -5.46 -15.96
C LYS A 27 13.75 -4.21 -15.36
N THR A 28 12.64 -3.76 -15.94
CA THR A 28 11.96 -2.51 -15.58
C THR A 28 10.58 -2.79 -15.02
N GLY A 29 10.24 -2.10 -13.93
CA GLY A 29 8.89 -2.05 -13.40
C GLY A 29 8.26 -0.68 -13.69
N PHE A 30 6.97 -0.68 -14.06
CA PHE A 30 6.21 0.54 -14.26
C PHE A 30 5.08 0.64 -13.25
N GLN A 31 5.02 1.76 -12.54
CA GLN A 31 3.94 2.07 -11.62
C GLN A 31 2.66 2.37 -12.42
N MET A 32 1.61 1.62 -12.10
CA MET A 32 0.25 1.81 -12.59
C MET A 32 -0.66 2.21 -11.43
N ILE A 33 -1.83 2.75 -11.73
CA ILE A 33 -2.94 2.76 -10.79
C ILE A 33 -3.29 1.30 -10.49
N GLY A 34 -3.28 0.94 -9.21
CA GLY A 34 -3.59 -0.41 -8.73
C GLY A 34 -2.40 -1.37 -8.60
N GLY A 35 -1.18 -1.01 -9.04
CA GLY A 35 -0.01 -1.86 -8.81
C GLY A 35 1.21 -1.51 -9.67
N ILE A 36 2.15 -2.44 -9.76
CA ILE A 36 3.34 -2.32 -10.62
C ILE A 36 3.28 -3.45 -11.65
N ILE A 37 3.53 -3.12 -12.92
CA ILE A 37 3.74 -4.09 -13.99
C ILE A 37 5.25 -4.29 -14.14
N ASP A 38 5.70 -5.51 -13.90
CA ASP A 38 7.10 -5.90 -13.95
C ASP A 38 7.43 -6.69 -15.21
N PHE A 39 8.37 -6.16 -16.00
CA PHE A 39 8.85 -6.77 -17.23
C PHE A 39 10.03 -7.71 -17.01
N ASP A 40 10.55 -7.87 -15.79
CA ASP A 40 11.67 -8.78 -15.55
C ASP A 40 11.18 -10.25 -15.65
N PRO A 41 11.65 -11.03 -16.64
CA PRO A 41 11.27 -12.43 -16.78
C PRO A 41 11.73 -13.27 -15.58
N ASP A 42 12.79 -12.87 -14.88
CA ASP A 42 13.26 -13.58 -13.69
C ASP A 42 12.22 -13.48 -12.57
N LYS A 43 11.50 -12.35 -12.45
CA LYS A 43 10.46 -12.22 -11.44
C LYS A 43 9.31 -13.18 -11.68
N GLN A 44 8.96 -13.50 -12.93
CA GLN A 44 7.90 -14.48 -13.24
C GLN A 44 8.16 -15.83 -12.53
N LYS A 45 9.42 -16.26 -12.44
CA LYS A 45 9.82 -17.54 -11.82
C LYS A 45 9.45 -17.62 -10.33
N TYR A 46 9.31 -16.48 -9.66
CA TYR A 46 8.94 -16.39 -8.26
C TYR A 46 7.43 -16.21 -8.04
N LEU A 47 6.63 -16.19 -9.10
CA LEU A 47 5.16 -16.14 -8.99
C LEU A 47 4.61 -17.53 -8.66
N VAL A 48 4.20 -17.73 -7.41
CA VAL A 48 3.66 -19.01 -6.95
C VAL A 48 2.35 -19.35 -7.68
N GLY A 49 2.25 -20.56 -8.24
CA GLY A 49 1.11 -20.98 -9.05
C GLY A 49 1.11 -20.40 -10.47
N GLY A 50 2.18 -19.71 -10.86
CA GLY A 50 2.39 -19.15 -12.20
C GLY A 50 3.08 -20.08 -13.18
N ASP A 51 3.43 -21.32 -12.79
CA ASP A 51 4.32 -22.23 -13.56
C ASP A 51 3.83 -22.57 -14.97
N LYS A 52 2.51 -22.45 -15.20
CA LYS A 52 1.87 -22.73 -16.50
C LYS A 52 1.60 -21.49 -17.33
N LEU A 53 1.92 -20.30 -16.83
CA LEU A 53 1.74 -19.05 -17.56
C LEU A 53 2.89 -18.88 -18.54
N THR A 54 2.57 -18.59 -19.79
CA THR A 54 3.51 -17.93 -20.69
C THR A 54 3.87 -16.55 -20.13
N TYR A 55 5.00 -16.00 -20.57
CA TYR A 55 5.41 -14.66 -20.14
C TYR A 55 4.40 -13.58 -20.59
N ASP A 56 3.79 -13.72 -21.77
CA ASP A 56 2.70 -12.85 -22.23
C ASP A 56 1.48 -12.91 -21.31
N GLU A 57 1.03 -14.11 -20.96
CA GLU A 57 -0.09 -14.27 -20.03
C GLU A 57 0.24 -13.74 -18.64
N TYR A 58 1.51 -13.79 -18.21
CA TYR A 58 1.96 -13.19 -16.97
C TYR A 58 1.89 -11.65 -17.01
N LEU A 59 2.33 -11.02 -18.11
CA LEU A 59 2.21 -9.58 -18.30
C LEU A 59 0.74 -9.15 -18.30
N ASP A 60 -0.11 -9.84 -19.07
CA ASP A 60 -1.55 -9.55 -19.12
C ASP A 60 -2.21 -9.76 -17.75
N LEU A 61 -1.77 -10.76 -16.97
CA LEU A 61 -2.26 -11.00 -15.62
C LEU A 61 -1.90 -9.86 -14.65
N GLN A 62 -0.72 -9.26 -14.79
CA GLN A 62 -0.33 -8.07 -14.03
C GLN A 62 -1.24 -6.88 -14.37
N LEU A 63 -1.49 -6.63 -15.65
CA LEU A 63 -2.43 -5.58 -16.08
C LEU A 63 -3.84 -5.84 -15.51
N ILE A 64 -4.36 -7.06 -15.66
CA ILE A 64 -5.66 -7.46 -15.09
C ILE A 64 -5.72 -7.21 -13.58
N THR A 65 -4.60 -7.42 -12.88
CA THR A 65 -4.51 -7.16 -11.45
C THR A 65 -4.57 -5.66 -11.14
N CYS A 66 -3.85 -4.83 -11.88
CA CYS A 66 -3.88 -3.37 -11.74
C CYS A 66 -5.27 -2.78 -12.02
N GLU A 67 -6.00 -3.33 -13.00
CA GLU A 67 -7.34 -2.89 -13.40
C GLU A 67 -8.46 -3.45 -12.51
N SER A 68 -8.14 -4.38 -11.61
CA SER A 68 -9.17 -5.04 -10.81
C SER A 68 -9.74 -4.10 -9.74
N LYS A 69 -11.08 -4.07 -9.64
CA LYS A 69 -11.77 -3.41 -8.51
C LYS A 69 -11.49 -4.14 -7.18
N GLU A 70 -11.24 -5.44 -7.22
CA GLU A 70 -10.79 -6.19 -6.05
C GLU A 70 -9.30 -5.90 -5.83
N LYS A 71 -9.01 -4.99 -4.91
CA LYS A 71 -7.64 -4.60 -4.58
C LYS A 71 -6.84 -5.82 -4.12
N ALA A 72 -5.65 -5.99 -4.70
CA ALA A 72 -4.62 -6.85 -4.11
C ALA A 72 -4.25 -6.34 -2.72
N ARG A 73 -3.63 -7.18 -1.89
CA ARG A 73 -3.11 -6.77 -0.57
C ARG A 73 -1.99 -5.75 -0.70
N GLY A 74 -2.37 -4.47 -0.79
CA GLY A 74 -1.48 -3.37 -1.14
C GLY A 74 -0.34 -3.16 -0.14
N SER A 75 -0.56 -3.48 1.13
CA SER A 75 0.48 -3.34 2.16
C SER A 75 1.60 -4.36 1.95
N PHE A 76 1.23 -5.60 1.62
CA PHE A 76 2.19 -6.63 1.27
C PHE A 76 2.82 -6.37 -0.10
N ALA A 77 2.07 -5.82 -1.07
CA ALA A 77 2.66 -5.39 -2.33
C ALA A 77 3.80 -4.37 -2.10
N LEU A 78 3.59 -3.38 -1.23
CA LEU A 78 4.66 -2.44 -0.84
C LEU A 78 5.87 -3.16 -0.24
N CYS A 79 5.66 -4.06 0.72
CA CYS A 79 6.75 -4.83 1.31
C CYS A 79 7.44 -5.81 0.34
N TYR A 80 6.80 -6.20 -0.76
CA TYR A 80 7.43 -7.02 -1.80
C TYR A 80 8.38 -6.20 -2.68
N TYR A 81 8.01 -4.95 -2.98
CA TYR A 81 8.81 -4.07 -3.82
C TYR A 81 9.85 -3.25 -3.04
N TYR A 82 9.64 -3.08 -1.74
CA TYR A 82 10.52 -2.34 -0.84
C TYR A 82 11.01 -3.25 0.30
N ILE A 83 11.48 -2.66 1.40
CA ILE A 83 12.09 -3.39 2.51
C ILE A 83 11.02 -3.70 3.56
N PRO A 84 10.64 -4.98 3.81
CA PRO A 84 9.83 -5.33 4.96
C PRO A 84 10.64 -5.17 6.24
N LEU A 85 10.04 -4.56 7.26
CA LEU A 85 10.63 -4.47 8.60
C LEU A 85 10.01 -5.54 9.48
N GLU A 86 8.87 -5.25 10.12
CA GLU A 86 8.23 -6.15 11.07
C GLU A 86 6.72 -6.25 10.83
N PHE A 87 6.15 -7.37 11.29
CA PHE A 87 4.73 -7.65 11.27
C PHE A 87 4.24 -7.96 12.68
N ASP A 88 3.14 -7.32 13.07
CA ASP A 88 2.47 -7.64 14.33
C ASP A 88 1.04 -8.10 14.06
N GLY A 89 0.61 -9.17 14.70
CA GLY A 89 -0.72 -9.72 14.46
C GLY A 89 -1.28 -10.50 15.63
N GLN A 90 -2.60 -10.42 15.81
CA GLN A 90 -3.34 -11.30 16.72
C GLN A 90 -3.91 -12.50 15.99
N ILE A 91 -3.63 -13.71 16.51
CA ILE A 91 -4.20 -14.95 15.98
C ILE A 91 -5.71 -14.97 16.25
N GLU A 92 -6.50 -15.05 15.17
CA GLU A 92 -7.95 -15.18 15.22
C GLU A 92 -8.41 -16.63 15.17
N LYS A 93 -7.79 -17.44 14.28
CA LYS A 93 -8.20 -18.82 14.02
C LYS A 93 -6.97 -19.68 13.75
N ILE A 94 -7.02 -20.93 14.19
CA ILE A 94 -6.00 -21.93 13.89
C ILE A 94 -6.71 -23.15 13.32
N THR A 95 -6.22 -23.63 12.18
CA THR A 95 -6.65 -24.88 11.55
C THR A 95 -5.51 -25.89 11.61
N ASN A 96 -5.73 -27.07 11.03
CA ASN A 96 -4.67 -28.09 10.96
C ASN A 96 -3.50 -27.66 10.05
N ARG A 97 -3.71 -26.74 9.10
CA ARG A 97 -2.72 -26.37 8.07
C ARG A 97 -2.31 -24.91 8.08
N ALA A 98 -3.14 -24.03 8.64
CA ALA A 98 -2.95 -22.59 8.53
C ALA A 98 -3.45 -21.88 9.78
N ILE A 99 -2.90 -20.70 10.01
CA ILE A 99 -3.39 -19.74 11.00
C ILE A 99 -3.94 -18.51 10.29
N CYS A 100 -4.97 -17.90 10.88
CA CYS A 100 -5.54 -16.63 10.44
C CYS A 100 -5.23 -15.57 11.48
N PHE A 101 -4.62 -14.48 11.05
CA PHE A 101 -4.50 -13.28 11.84
C PHE A 101 -5.70 -12.38 11.57
N LYS A 102 -6.32 -11.86 12.65
CA LYS A 102 -7.47 -10.95 12.55
C LYS A 102 -7.08 -9.70 11.75
N ARG A 103 -5.96 -9.10 12.14
CA ARG A 103 -5.31 -7.97 11.48
C ARG A 103 -3.81 -8.11 11.64
N ILE A 104 -3.06 -7.72 10.62
CA ILE A 104 -1.61 -7.59 10.68
C ILE A 104 -1.26 -6.11 10.53
N PHE A 105 -0.54 -5.57 11.50
CA PHE A 105 0.25 -4.35 11.35
C PHE A 105 1.44 -4.66 10.44
N VAL A 106 1.69 -3.79 9.48
CA VAL A 106 2.74 -3.95 8.49
C VAL A 106 3.65 -2.73 8.57
N SER A 107 4.92 -2.94 8.95
CA SER A 107 5.94 -1.91 8.86
C SER A 107 6.94 -2.22 7.75
N GLY A 108 7.32 -1.21 7.01
CA GLY A 108 8.30 -1.31 5.94
C GLY A 108 9.04 0.01 5.72
N MET A 109 9.98 -0.02 4.79
CA MET A 109 10.82 1.12 4.47
C MET A 109 11.04 1.22 2.98
N TYR A 110 10.84 2.41 2.41
CA TYR A 110 11.21 2.72 1.04
C TYR A 110 12.74 2.78 0.89
N ASP A 111 13.25 2.64 -0.34
CA ASP A 111 14.70 2.70 -0.60
C ASP A 111 15.36 4.00 -0.12
N GLY A 112 14.58 5.08 -0.05
CA GLY A 112 15.03 6.37 0.50
C GLY A 112 15.20 6.38 2.03
N GLY A 113 14.85 5.31 2.76
CA GLY A 113 14.96 5.23 4.22
C GLY A 113 13.73 5.76 4.98
N MET A 114 12.71 6.26 4.27
CA MET A 114 11.43 6.64 4.87
C MET A 114 10.62 5.39 5.22
N CYS A 115 10.21 5.26 6.48
CA CYS A 115 9.36 4.16 6.92
C CYS A 115 7.89 4.41 6.54
N PHE A 116 7.15 3.31 6.39
CA PHE A 116 5.71 3.31 6.22
C PHE A 116 5.07 2.27 7.12
N ASP A 117 3.86 2.60 7.56
CA ASP A 117 3.03 1.74 8.38
C ASP A 117 1.69 1.51 7.70
N ARG A 118 1.21 0.26 7.72
CA ARG A 118 -0.01 -0.19 7.04
C ARG A 118 -0.71 -1.27 7.86
N LYS A 119 -1.87 -1.72 7.39
CA LYS A 119 -2.63 -2.81 8.00
C LYS A 119 -3.30 -3.70 6.95
N GLU A 120 -3.39 -4.99 7.26
CA GLU A 120 -4.04 -6.00 6.43
C GLU A 120 -4.99 -6.85 7.27
N ASP A 121 -6.24 -7.00 6.85
CA ASP A 121 -7.25 -7.78 7.57
C ASP A 121 -7.25 -9.26 7.14
N HIS A 122 -7.62 -10.17 8.06
CA HIS A 122 -7.89 -11.59 7.81
C HIS A 122 -6.80 -12.30 6.99
N VAL A 123 -5.57 -12.27 7.49
CA VAL A 123 -4.39 -12.80 6.78
C VAL A 123 -4.19 -14.26 7.15
N TRP A 124 -4.26 -15.13 6.15
CA TRP A 124 -3.95 -16.54 6.31
C TRP A 124 -2.47 -16.81 6.02
N MET A 125 -1.83 -17.55 6.93
CA MET A 125 -0.46 -18.03 6.78
C MET A 125 -0.40 -19.55 7.01
N PRO A 126 0.56 -20.25 6.37
CA PRO A 126 0.88 -21.62 6.75
C PRO A 126 1.16 -21.72 8.25
N LYS A 127 0.75 -22.82 8.89
CA LYS A 127 0.87 -22.99 10.35
C LYS A 127 2.31 -23.18 10.80
N GLU A 128 3.17 -23.59 9.89
CA GLU A 128 4.58 -23.89 10.13
C GLU A 128 5.29 -22.72 10.82
N GLY A 129 5.88 -22.99 11.99
CA GLY A 129 6.54 -22.00 12.85
C GLY A 129 5.66 -21.39 13.93
N PHE A 130 4.34 -21.60 13.89
CA PHE A 130 3.39 -21.07 14.87
C PHE A 130 2.78 -22.11 15.82
N GLU A 131 3.31 -23.34 15.85
CA GLU A 131 2.68 -24.51 16.47
C GLU A 131 2.43 -24.35 17.97
N ILE A 132 3.24 -23.56 18.66
CA ILE A 132 3.18 -23.34 20.11
C ILE A 132 2.22 -22.23 20.53
N TYR A 133 1.71 -21.44 19.58
CA TYR A 133 0.85 -20.29 19.87
C TYR A 133 -0.63 -20.64 19.76
N LYS A 134 -1.48 -19.86 20.42
CA LYS A 134 -2.93 -20.09 20.51
C LYS A 134 -3.74 -18.89 20.02
N VAL A 135 -5.02 -19.14 19.74
CA VAL A 135 -5.99 -18.09 19.43
C VAL A 135 -5.98 -17.02 20.53
N GLY A 136 -5.94 -15.75 20.12
CA GLY A 136 -5.85 -14.59 20.99
C GLY A 136 -4.44 -14.09 21.26
N ASP A 137 -3.40 -14.89 20.99
CA ASP A 137 -2.01 -14.44 21.15
C ASP A 137 -1.67 -13.35 20.13
N CYS A 138 -1.08 -12.25 20.63
CA CYS A 138 -0.47 -11.21 19.81
C CYS A 138 1.00 -11.57 19.58
N LEU A 139 1.44 -11.55 18.33
CA LEU A 139 2.78 -11.93 17.92
C LEU A 139 3.43 -10.79 17.15
N THR A 140 4.72 -10.57 17.37
CA THR A 140 5.61 -9.82 16.48
C THR A 140 6.54 -10.79 15.78
N PHE A 141 6.73 -10.63 14.48
CA PHE A 141 7.53 -11.54 13.65
C PHE A 141 8.01 -10.90 12.35
N PHE A 142 9.01 -11.54 11.74
CA PHE A 142 9.43 -11.29 10.37
C PHE A 142 8.83 -12.38 9.47
N ALA A 143 8.56 -12.08 8.21
CA ALA A 143 8.08 -13.06 7.25
C ALA A 143 8.53 -12.70 5.84
N GLU A 144 8.66 -13.73 5.00
CA GLU A 144 8.85 -13.54 3.57
C GLU A 144 7.54 -13.11 2.92
N VAL A 145 7.57 -12.00 2.20
CA VAL A 145 6.47 -11.58 1.34
C VAL A 145 6.63 -12.22 -0.02
N TYR A 146 5.57 -12.86 -0.51
CA TYR A 146 5.56 -13.48 -1.83
C TYR A 146 4.28 -13.16 -2.59
N ARG A 147 4.37 -13.25 -3.91
CA ARG A 147 3.25 -13.08 -4.83
C ARG A 147 2.78 -14.41 -5.37
N TYR A 148 1.48 -14.55 -5.57
CA TYR A 148 0.87 -15.79 -6.05
C TYR A 148 -0.30 -15.52 -7.00
N VAL A 149 -0.62 -16.52 -7.81
CA VAL A 149 -1.82 -16.50 -8.66
C VAL A 149 -3.03 -16.86 -7.83
N LYS A 150 -3.94 -15.91 -7.65
CA LYS A 150 -5.23 -16.11 -7.00
C LYS A 150 -6.27 -16.50 -8.04
N THR A 151 -7.04 -17.54 -7.75
CA THR A 151 -7.99 -18.16 -8.71
C THR A 151 -9.46 -18.10 -8.31
N GLY A 152 -9.79 -17.61 -7.10
CA GLY A 152 -11.16 -17.64 -6.57
C GLY A 152 -12.16 -16.74 -7.31
N ASN A 153 -11.85 -15.44 -7.46
CA ASN A 153 -12.70 -14.45 -8.12
C ASN A 153 -12.00 -13.89 -9.35
N GLY A 154 -11.84 -14.74 -10.37
CA GLY A 154 -11.02 -14.44 -11.54
C GLY A 154 -9.52 -14.57 -11.25
N LYS A 155 -8.76 -14.93 -12.29
CA LYS A 155 -7.32 -15.11 -12.19
C LYS A 155 -6.66 -13.74 -12.05
N ARG A 156 -5.88 -13.54 -10.99
CA ARG A 156 -5.09 -12.32 -10.74
C ARG A 156 -3.86 -12.62 -9.88
N ILE A 157 -3.02 -11.63 -9.67
CA ILE A 157 -1.89 -11.69 -8.73
C ILE A 157 -2.34 -11.09 -7.39
N ASP A 158 -1.93 -11.72 -6.30
CA ASP A 158 -2.12 -11.21 -4.93
C ASP A 158 -0.86 -11.50 -4.11
N PHE A 159 -0.78 -10.94 -2.91
CA PHE A 159 0.40 -11.01 -2.04
C PHE A 159 0.05 -11.67 -0.71
N ALA A 160 1.00 -12.39 -0.14
CA ALA A 160 0.85 -13.08 1.13
C ALA A 160 2.19 -13.23 1.86
N LEU A 161 2.12 -13.69 3.11
CA LEU A 161 3.27 -13.95 3.97
C LEU A 161 3.52 -15.46 4.10
N ARG A 162 4.79 -15.85 4.17
CA ARG A 162 5.23 -17.22 4.47
C ARG A 162 6.54 -17.22 5.25
N ASN A 163 6.97 -18.41 5.69
CA ASN A 163 8.28 -18.62 6.33
C ASN A 163 8.53 -17.63 7.49
N PRO A 164 7.68 -17.64 8.54
CA PRO A 164 7.81 -16.71 9.65
C PRO A 164 9.13 -16.94 10.41
N GLN A 165 9.71 -15.86 10.93
CA GLN A 165 10.99 -15.86 11.62
C GLN A 165 10.98 -14.97 12.85
N ARG A 166 11.80 -15.33 13.84
CA ARG A 166 12.02 -14.57 15.09
C ARG A 166 10.72 -14.18 15.80
N ILE A 167 9.74 -15.09 15.78
CA ILE A 167 8.42 -14.88 16.34
C ILE A 167 8.51 -14.69 17.85
N LYS A 168 7.91 -13.63 18.37
CA LYS A 168 7.80 -13.35 19.81
C LYS A 168 6.36 -13.05 20.14
N LYS A 169 5.92 -13.57 21.30
CA LYS A 169 4.64 -13.17 21.87
C LYS A 169 4.78 -11.80 22.53
N ILE A 170 3.79 -10.95 22.32
CA ILE A 170 3.65 -9.62 22.91
C ILE A 170 2.29 -9.51 23.58
N ASP A 171 2.11 -8.52 24.45
CA ASP A 171 0.84 -8.30 25.15
C ASP A 171 -0.22 -7.74 24.18
N SER A 172 0.16 -6.72 23.42
CA SER A 172 -0.67 -6.06 22.42
C SER A 172 0.19 -5.32 21.39
N TYR A 173 -0.44 -4.88 20.32
CA TYR A 173 0.12 -3.98 19.31
C TYR A 173 -0.95 -2.97 18.89
N GLU A 174 -0.52 -1.84 18.35
CA GLU A 174 -1.40 -0.79 17.88
C GLU A 174 -1.48 -0.80 16.35
N LEU A 175 -2.66 -0.51 15.82
CA LEU A 175 -2.86 -0.37 14.39
C LEU A 175 -2.92 1.11 14.04
N PRO A 176 -2.35 1.53 12.89
CA PRO A 176 -2.49 2.89 12.44
C PRO A 176 -3.95 3.20 12.17
N THR A 177 -4.38 4.35 12.67
CA THR A 177 -5.69 4.95 12.40
C THR A 177 -5.80 5.33 10.93
N ASP A 178 -7.02 5.49 10.44
CA ASP A 178 -7.23 5.90 9.04
C ASP A 178 -6.71 7.32 8.79
N ASP A 179 -6.75 8.20 9.79
CA ASP A 179 -6.19 9.55 9.74
C ASP A 179 -4.66 9.53 9.64
N GLU A 180 -3.98 8.66 10.39
CA GLU A 180 -2.53 8.49 10.28
C GLU A 180 -2.13 7.96 8.91
N LEU A 181 -2.88 7.01 8.36
CA LEU A 181 -2.67 6.49 7.01
C LEU A 181 -2.91 7.56 5.94
N MET A 182 -3.92 8.40 6.12
CA MET A 182 -4.22 9.53 5.24
C MET A 182 -3.10 10.58 5.29
N LEU A 183 -2.67 10.99 6.48
CA LEU A 183 -1.57 11.95 6.66
C LEU A 183 -0.27 11.44 6.06
N GLN A 184 0.02 10.15 6.21
CA GLN A 184 1.19 9.53 5.59
C GLN A 184 1.10 9.56 4.06
N SER A 185 -0.09 9.36 3.50
CA SER A 185 -0.31 9.44 2.06
C SER A 185 -0.13 10.87 1.53
N ILE A 186 -0.59 11.88 2.29
CA ILE A 186 -0.35 13.30 2.00
C ILE A 186 1.14 13.61 2.05
N ASP A 187 1.85 13.13 3.08
CA ASP A 187 3.29 13.34 3.21
C ASP A 187 4.06 12.71 2.05
N ALA A 188 3.65 11.54 1.55
CA ALA A 188 4.25 10.92 0.37
C ALA A 188 4.09 11.78 -0.89
N ILE A 189 2.92 12.39 -1.12
CA ILE A 189 2.66 13.30 -2.24
C ILE A 189 3.52 14.56 -2.12
N ILE A 190 3.57 15.16 -0.93
CA ILE A 190 4.39 16.35 -0.67
C ILE A 190 5.86 16.06 -0.93
N CYS A 191 6.36 14.92 -0.44
CA CYS A 191 7.74 14.50 -0.69
C CYS A 191 8.01 14.26 -2.18
N GLY A 192 7.10 13.57 -2.89
CA GLY A 192 7.23 13.29 -4.33
C GLY A 192 7.26 14.55 -5.21
N THR A 193 6.58 15.62 -4.77
CA THR A 193 6.50 16.91 -5.49
C THR A 193 7.47 17.97 -4.96
N CYS A 194 8.27 17.63 -3.94
CA CYS A 194 9.18 18.56 -3.33
C CYS A 194 10.33 18.90 -4.28
N TYR A 195 10.69 20.18 -4.40
CA TYR A 195 11.84 20.62 -5.19
C TYR A 195 13.19 20.06 -4.71
N LEU A 196 13.24 19.51 -3.50
CA LEU A 196 14.42 18.85 -2.92
C LEU A 196 14.39 17.33 -3.05
N ASN A 197 13.39 16.74 -3.72
CA ASN A 197 13.18 15.28 -3.76
C ASN A 197 14.46 14.53 -4.18
N GLU A 198 15.10 14.96 -5.27
CA GLU A 198 16.30 14.32 -5.83
C GLU A 198 17.55 14.43 -4.93
N HIS A 199 17.52 15.33 -3.94
CA HIS A 199 18.62 15.58 -3.02
C HIS A 199 18.29 15.16 -1.58
N CYS A 200 17.12 14.55 -1.37
CA CYS A 200 16.65 14.14 -0.05
C CYS A 200 17.14 12.73 0.27
N SER A 201 17.75 12.55 1.44
CA SER A 201 18.13 11.23 1.97
C SER A 201 16.98 10.51 2.68
N GLY A 202 15.73 10.83 2.31
CA GLY A 202 14.48 10.35 2.92
C GLY A 202 14.16 10.91 4.31
N TYR A 203 15.07 11.65 4.94
CA TYR A 203 14.79 12.41 6.16
C TYR A 203 14.37 13.84 5.81
N CYS A 204 13.11 14.18 6.09
CA CYS A 204 12.56 15.50 5.75
C CYS A 204 13.20 16.62 6.57
N VAL A 205 13.87 17.56 5.90
CA VAL A 205 14.49 18.74 6.52
C VAL A 205 13.55 19.95 6.63
N LEU A 206 12.37 19.89 6.01
CA LEU A 206 11.35 20.94 6.16
C LEU A 206 10.68 20.82 7.53
N SER A 207 10.67 21.91 8.30
CA SER A 207 10.08 21.92 9.64
C SER A 207 8.58 21.59 9.60
N LYS A 208 8.08 20.90 10.63
CA LYS A 208 6.65 20.54 10.78
C LYS A 208 5.69 21.74 10.72
N GLN A 209 6.19 22.96 10.92
CA GLN A 209 5.43 24.21 10.86
C GLN A 209 5.27 24.77 9.43
N LYS A 210 6.16 24.43 8.48
CA LYS A 210 6.04 24.86 7.07
C LYS A 210 5.21 23.89 6.22
N LYS A 211 5.00 22.66 6.69
CA LYS A 211 3.91 21.81 6.22
C LYS A 211 2.63 22.45 6.77
N GLY A 212 1.89 23.22 5.99
CA GLY A 212 0.64 23.84 6.44
C GLY A 212 -0.31 22.78 6.99
N ARG A 213 -0.25 22.53 8.31
CA ARG A 213 -1.13 21.61 9.02
C ARG A 213 -2.40 22.37 9.32
N VAL A 214 -3.29 22.44 8.34
CA VAL A 214 -4.70 22.69 8.60
C VAL A 214 -5.33 21.30 8.63
N SER A 215 -5.78 20.87 9.80
CA SER A 215 -6.70 19.75 9.91
C SER A 215 -7.92 20.07 9.04
N PRO A 216 -8.36 19.19 8.12
CA PRO A 216 -9.56 19.44 7.35
C PRO A 216 -10.84 19.42 8.21
N PHE A 217 -10.74 19.13 9.51
CA PHE A 217 -11.87 18.98 10.43
C PHE A 217 -11.68 19.71 11.78
N SER A 218 -11.09 20.91 11.77
CA SER A 218 -11.26 21.84 12.89
C SER A 218 -11.68 23.19 12.33
N ASP A 219 -12.99 23.43 12.29
CA ASP A 219 -13.63 24.70 12.65
C ASP A 219 -15.11 24.68 12.24
N HIS A 220 -15.91 23.88 12.95
CA HIS A 220 -17.32 24.15 13.13
C HIS A 220 -17.60 24.20 14.62
N HIS A 221 -17.36 25.36 15.24
CA HIS A 221 -18.27 25.94 16.21
C HIS A 221 -17.83 27.36 16.60
N ASN A 222 -18.84 28.23 16.61
CA ASN A 222 -18.93 29.51 17.30
C ASN A 222 -18.20 30.70 16.69
N THR A 223 -18.97 31.49 15.94
CA THR A 223 -18.98 32.93 16.22
C THR A 223 -20.41 33.42 16.08
N GLU A 224 -21.03 33.63 17.24
CA GLU A 224 -22.26 34.38 17.40
C GLU A 224 -22.04 35.80 16.86
N PHE A 225 -22.92 36.21 15.96
CA PHE A 225 -23.08 37.63 15.62
C PHE A 225 -23.73 38.32 16.82
N SER A 226 -23.01 39.24 17.46
CA SER A 226 -23.62 40.25 18.33
C SER A 226 -23.28 41.64 17.81
N ASP A 227 -24.32 42.37 17.46
CA ASP A 227 -24.33 43.78 17.09
C ASP A 227 -23.63 44.67 18.13
N ALA A 228 -22.85 45.66 17.66
CA ALA A 228 -23.20 47.09 17.78
C ALA A 228 -21.99 48.03 17.73
N GLN A 229 -22.26 49.19 17.10
CA GLN A 229 -21.58 50.50 17.17
C GLN A 229 -20.41 50.72 16.19
N VAL A 230 -20.65 51.24 14.98
CA VAL A 230 -20.97 52.64 14.60
C VAL A 230 -19.87 53.62 14.99
N GLU A 231 -19.06 54.05 14.01
CA GLU A 231 -18.79 55.48 13.86
C GLU A 231 -18.49 55.86 12.40
N GLN A 232 -18.91 57.08 12.08
CA GLN A 232 -19.23 57.61 10.77
C GLN A 232 -17.98 58.10 10.03
N ILE A 233 -17.92 57.89 8.70
CA ILE A 233 -17.15 58.76 7.81
C ILE A 233 -18.10 59.26 6.72
N THR A 234 -18.44 60.54 6.82
CA THR A 234 -19.24 61.31 5.86
C THR A 234 -18.43 61.58 4.57
N PRO A 235 -19.11 61.70 3.41
CA PRO A 235 -18.43 61.97 2.14
C PRO A 235 -18.22 63.48 1.93
N LYS A 236 -17.00 63.90 1.59
CA LYS A 236 -16.76 65.25 1.03
C LYS A 236 -17.15 65.28 -0.45
N LYS A 237 -18.06 66.19 -0.82
CA LYS A 237 -18.21 66.71 -2.19
C LYS A 237 -17.69 68.15 -2.19
N VAL A 238 -16.75 68.42 -3.13
CA VAL A 238 -16.16 69.70 -3.59
C VAL A 238 -15.60 70.60 -2.49
#